data_AF-A0A2G9T4J5-F1
#
_entry.id   AF-A0A2G9T4J5-F1
#
_cell.length_a   1.000
_cell.length_b   1.000
_cell.length_c   1.000
_cell.angle_alpha   90.00
_cell.angle_beta   90.00
_cell.angle_gamma   90.00
#
_symmetry.space_group_name_H-M   'P 1'
#
loop_
_entity.id
_entity.type
_entity.pdbx_description
1 polymer ?
#
loop_
_entity_poly.entity_id
_entity_poly.type
_entity_poly.pdbx_seq_one_letter_code
_entity_poly.pdbx_strand_id
1 'polypeptide(L)'
;MVYECKGLFCETDVDECSTSPCRNGATCVNQIGTFYCICPRGHKGATCEERVEVCSSGTCLNGGSCIDSVDGYVCQCALGFSGQRCQEVTSGIVVGNNTNRINIPELCADCASKAGNGRCDKECDRRECGYDGGDCANKDRNPFKACTYARYCSQVFRDGVCDE
;
A
#
# COMPACT_ATOMS: atom_id res chain seq x y z
N MET A 1 -24.77 -33.84 -5.61
CA MET A 1 -23.40 -33.59 -5.15
C MET A 1 -22.69 -34.93 -5.22
N VAL A 2 -21.63 -35.02 -6.02
CA VAL A 2 -20.85 -36.25 -6.19
C VAL A 2 -19.84 -36.27 -5.03
N TYR A 3 -19.89 -37.30 -4.18
CA TYR A 3 -18.90 -37.50 -3.12
C TYR A 3 -17.77 -38.34 -3.72
N GLU A 4 -16.53 -37.82 -3.75
CA GLU A 4 -15.37 -38.64 -4.12
C GLU A 4 -14.94 -39.49 -2.92
N CYS A 5 -15.30 -40.77 -2.95
CA CYS A 5 -15.03 -41.73 -1.87
C CYS A 5 -14.66 -43.09 -2.48
N LYS A 6 -13.99 -43.96 -1.73
CA LYS A 6 -13.69 -45.35 -2.11
C LYS A 6 -14.57 -46.33 -1.35
N GLY A 7 -14.94 -47.41 -2.04
CA GLY A 7 -15.76 -48.50 -1.49
C GLY A 7 -17.23 -48.47 -1.94
N LEU A 8 -17.96 -49.56 -1.72
CA LEU A 8 -19.36 -49.69 -2.16
C LEU A 8 -20.29 -48.79 -1.34
N PHE A 9 -19.87 -48.39 -0.14
CA PHE A 9 -20.64 -47.61 0.82
C PHE A 9 -19.95 -46.28 1.20
N CYS A 10 -18.97 -45.80 0.43
CA CYS A 10 -18.11 -44.67 0.83
C CYS A 10 -17.42 -44.88 2.19
N GLU A 11 -17.05 -46.11 2.53
CA GLU A 11 -16.41 -46.41 3.81
C GLU A 11 -15.00 -45.82 3.95
N THR A 12 -14.37 -45.42 2.85
CA THR A 12 -13.03 -44.83 2.83
C THR A 12 -13.05 -43.50 2.11
N ASP A 13 -12.60 -42.45 2.80
CA ASP A 13 -12.42 -41.11 2.23
C ASP A 13 -11.25 -41.07 1.24
N VAL A 14 -11.36 -40.26 0.19
CA VAL A 14 -10.23 -39.97 -0.70
C VAL A 14 -9.43 -38.83 -0.09
N ASP A 15 -8.10 -38.90 -0.14
CA ASP A 15 -7.25 -37.77 0.25
C ASP A 15 -7.01 -36.89 -0.99
N GLU A 16 -7.86 -35.89 -1.22
CA GLU A 16 -7.71 -34.94 -2.32
C GLU A 16 -6.44 -34.08 -2.17
N CYS A 17 -5.92 -33.90 -0.94
CA CYS A 17 -4.69 -33.17 -0.68
C CYS A 17 -3.43 -33.88 -1.18
N SER A 18 -3.49 -35.19 -1.42
CA SER A 18 -2.37 -35.97 -1.97
C SER A 18 -1.86 -35.46 -3.32
N THR A 19 -2.70 -34.76 -4.09
CA THR A 19 -2.34 -34.16 -5.39
C THR A 19 -1.73 -32.76 -5.28
N SER A 20 -1.58 -32.23 -4.06
CA SER A 20 -1.15 -30.85 -3.79
C SER A 20 -1.95 -29.80 -4.58
N PRO A 21 -3.29 -29.76 -4.43
CA PRO A 21 -4.14 -28.86 -5.22
C PRO A 21 -3.93 -27.38 -4.86
N CYS A 22 -3.56 -27.08 -3.62
CA CYS A 22 -3.36 -25.71 -3.14
C CYS A 22 -2.06 -25.08 -3.68
N ARG A 23 -2.11 -23.80 -4.05
CA ARG A 23 -1.02 -23.03 -4.66
C ARG A 23 -0.40 -22.03 -3.68
N ASN A 24 0.73 -21.45 -4.08
CA ASN A 24 1.38 -20.32 -3.40
C ASN A 24 1.75 -20.57 -1.92
N GLY A 25 2.02 -21.82 -1.54
CA GLY A 25 2.36 -22.18 -0.16
C GLY A 25 1.14 -22.33 0.78
N ALA A 26 -0.06 -22.41 0.23
CA ALA A 26 -1.28 -22.70 0.99
C ALA A 26 -1.26 -24.09 1.62
N THR A 27 -1.90 -24.20 2.79
CA THR A 27 -2.07 -25.47 3.50
C THR A 27 -3.34 -26.16 3.00
N CYS A 28 -3.22 -27.39 2.51
CA CYS A 28 -4.36 -28.21 2.12
C CYS A 28 -4.95 -28.93 3.33
N VAL A 29 -6.27 -28.95 3.44
CA VAL A 29 -6.98 -29.71 4.47
C VAL A 29 -8.00 -30.62 3.79
N ASN A 30 -7.84 -31.92 4.03
CA ASN A 30 -8.75 -32.95 3.51
C ASN A 30 -10.09 -32.91 4.24
N GLN A 31 -11.18 -33.12 3.52
CA GLN A 31 -12.52 -33.29 4.05
C GLN A 31 -13.22 -34.44 3.32
N ILE A 32 -14.33 -34.92 3.87
CA ILE A 32 -15.02 -36.06 3.27
C ILE A 32 -15.59 -35.65 1.90
N GLY A 33 -15.01 -36.22 0.84
CA GLY A 33 -15.36 -35.98 -0.56
C GLY A 33 -15.06 -34.56 -1.08
N THR A 34 -14.16 -33.82 -0.43
CA THR A 34 -13.66 -32.51 -0.89
C THR A 34 -12.39 -32.11 -0.14
N PHE A 35 -11.73 -31.06 -0.60
CA PHE A 35 -10.71 -30.37 0.19
C PHE A 35 -11.05 -28.89 0.34
N TYR A 36 -10.33 -28.21 1.23
CA TYR A 36 -10.21 -26.76 1.19
C TYR A 36 -8.77 -26.33 1.43
N CYS A 37 -8.41 -25.18 0.84
CA CYS A 37 -7.10 -24.58 1.02
C CYS A 37 -7.17 -23.43 2.03
N ILE A 38 -6.26 -23.44 2.99
CA ILE A 38 -5.99 -22.29 3.85
C ILE A 38 -4.99 -21.41 3.12
N CYS A 39 -5.50 -20.31 2.54
CA CYS A 39 -4.68 -19.41 1.75
C CYS A 39 -3.73 -18.59 2.63
N PRO A 40 -2.46 -18.44 2.21
CA PRO A 40 -1.57 -17.49 2.85
C PRO A 40 -2.05 -16.06 2.58
N ARG A 41 -1.58 -15.13 3.39
CA ARG A 41 -1.88 -13.70 3.21
C ARG A 41 -1.51 -13.25 1.80
N GLY A 42 -2.37 -12.42 1.21
CA GLY A 42 -2.18 -11.94 -0.16
C GLY A 42 -2.68 -12.90 -1.25
N HIS A 43 -3.30 -14.04 -0.90
CA HIS A 43 -3.87 -14.99 -1.85
C HIS A 43 -5.33 -15.32 -1.55
N LYS A 44 -6.09 -15.65 -2.60
CA LYS A 44 -7.50 -16.07 -2.55
C LYS A 44 -7.80 -17.05 -3.70
N GLY A 45 -9.03 -17.54 -3.75
CA GLY A 45 -9.47 -18.56 -4.71
C GLY A 45 -9.60 -19.93 -4.05
N ALA A 46 -10.25 -20.88 -4.74
CA ALA A 46 -10.52 -22.21 -4.19
C ALA A 46 -9.22 -22.99 -3.93
N THR A 47 -8.18 -22.71 -4.72
CA THR A 47 -6.84 -23.30 -4.59
C THR A 47 -5.78 -22.27 -4.21
N CYS A 48 -6.18 -21.07 -3.78
CA CYS A 48 -5.28 -19.95 -3.46
C CYS A 48 -4.41 -19.49 -4.64
N GLU A 49 -4.92 -19.65 -5.86
CA GLU A 49 -4.26 -19.35 -7.13
C GLU A 49 -4.26 -17.85 -7.46
N GLU A 50 -5.23 -17.09 -6.94
CA GLU A 50 -5.36 -15.67 -7.21
C GLU A 50 -4.57 -14.85 -6.17
N ARG A 51 -3.91 -13.78 -6.63
CA ARG A 51 -3.33 -12.78 -5.73
C ARG A 51 -4.43 -11.79 -5.31
N VAL A 52 -4.43 -11.41 -4.04
CA VAL A 52 -5.28 -10.33 -3.52
C VAL A 52 -4.61 -9.01 -3.88
N GLU A 53 -5.24 -8.23 -4.76
CA GLU A 53 -4.86 -6.84 -4.96
C GLU A 53 -5.40 -6.02 -3.80
N VAL A 54 -4.55 -5.75 -2.80
CA VAL A 54 -4.95 -5.01 -1.62
C VAL A 54 -5.05 -3.51 -1.95
N CYS A 55 -4.16 -3.04 -2.81
CA CYS A 55 -4.22 -1.71 -3.40
C CYS A 55 -5.02 -1.68 -4.71
N SER A 56 -6.34 -1.55 -4.58
CA SER A 56 -7.26 -1.28 -5.69
C SER A 56 -7.69 0.20 -5.70
N SER A 57 -8.34 0.62 -6.78
CA SER A 57 -8.86 1.98 -6.87
C SER A 57 -9.85 2.26 -5.73
N GLY A 58 -9.59 3.33 -4.99
CA GLY A 58 -10.42 3.73 -3.85
C GLY A 58 -10.07 3.08 -2.51
N THR A 59 -9.05 2.20 -2.41
CA THR A 59 -8.56 1.71 -1.11
C THR A 59 -8.16 2.89 -0.19
N CYS A 60 -7.43 3.87 -0.72
CA CYS A 60 -7.09 5.12 -0.05
C CYS A 60 -7.87 6.29 -0.67
N LEU A 61 -8.46 7.13 0.17
CA LEU A 61 -9.29 8.28 -0.21
C LEU A 61 -8.47 9.56 -0.24
N ASN A 62 -9.07 10.64 -0.76
CA ASN A 62 -8.52 12.00 -0.72
C ASN A 62 -7.07 12.14 -1.23
N GLY A 63 -6.74 11.40 -2.30
CA GLY A 63 -5.41 11.43 -2.91
C GLY A 63 -4.33 10.69 -2.12
N GLY A 64 -4.70 9.85 -1.16
CA GLY A 64 -3.76 8.96 -0.47
C GLY A 64 -3.20 7.89 -1.40
N SER A 65 -1.91 7.60 -1.26
CA SER A 65 -1.23 6.51 -1.98
C SER A 65 -1.41 5.20 -1.22
N CYS A 66 -1.83 4.16 -1.92
CA CYS A 66 -1.93 2.82 -1.34
C CYS A 66 -0.61 2.08 -1.49
N ILE A 67 -0.17 1.45 -0.40
CA ILE A 67 1.06 0.67 -0.33
C ILE A 67 0.68 -0.74 0.14
N ASP A 68 1.03 -1.76 -0.64
CA ASP A 68 0.91 -3.16 -0.23
C ASP A 68 1.82 -3.39 0.99
N SER A 69 1.30 -4.06 2.02
CA SER A 69 2.02 -4.39 3.26
C SER A 69 1.81 -5.86 3.63
N VAL A 70 2.71 -6.40 4.45
CA VAL A 70 2.68 -7.81 4.90
C VAL A 70 1.39 -8.14 5.67
N ASP A 71 0.76 -7.13 6.27
CA ASP A 71 -0.52 -7.22 6.99
C ASP A 71 -1.73 -6.74 6.16
N GLY A 72 -1.56 -6.48 4.85
CA GLY A 72 -2.61 -6.02 3.95
C GLY A 72 -2.20 -4.77 3.16
N TYR A 73 -2.70 -3.60 3.55
CA TYR A 73 -2.37 -2.33 2.91
C TYR A 73 -2.15 -1.24 3.95
N VAL A 74 -1.34 -0.25 3.59
CA VAL A 74 -1.17 0.99 4.33
C VAL A 74 -1.48 2.15 3.39
N CYS A 75 -2.34 3.06 3.82
CA CYS A 75 -2.59 4.29 3.10
C CYS A 75 -1.64 5.40 3.58
N GLN A 76 -0.83 5.91 2.68
CA GLN A 76 -0.08 7.13 2.89
C GLN A 76 -0.96 8.32 2.53
N CYS A 77 -1.46 9.01 3.54
CA CYS A 77 -2.40 10.11 3.32
C CYS A 77 -1.74 11.37 2.78
N ALA A 78 -2.45 12.02 1.86
CA ALA A 78 -2.12 13.37 1.44
C ALA A 78 -2.16 14.32 2.65
N LEU A 79 -1.42 15.43 2.55
CA LEU A 79 -1.40 16.43 3.62
C LEU A 79 -2.81 16.98 3.86
N GLY A 80 -3.18 17.16 5.12
CA GLY A 80 -4.53 17.59 5.46
C GLY A 80 -5.51 16.42 5.63
N PHE A 81 -5.07 15.17 5.47
CA PHE A 81 -5.90 13.99 5.66
C PHE A 81 -5.27 12.95 6.59
N SER A 82 -6.11 12.21 7.29
CA SER A 82 -5.74 11.12 8.21
C SER A 82 -6.75 9.97 8.20
N GLY A 83 -6.47 8.96 9.03
CA GLY A 83 -7.27 7.75 9.14
C GLY A 83 -6.76 6.63 8.23
N GLN A 84 -7.18 5.40 8.51
CA GLN A 84 -6.71 4.19 7.83
C GLN A 84 -6.86 4.25 6.31
N ARG A 85 -7.88 4.94 5.80
CA ARG A 85 -8.13 5.15 4.37
C ARG A 85 -8.05 6.61 3.98
N CYS A 86 -7.43 7.47 4.79
CA CYS A 86 -7.31 8.91 4.52
C CYS A 86 -8.66 9.64 4.43
N GLN A 87 -9.69 9.12 5.08
CA GLN A 87 -11.05 9.65 5.02
C GLN A 87 -11.27 10.90 5.88
N GLU A 88 -10.42 11.14 6.86
CA GLU A 88 -10.56 12.24 7.82
C GLU A 88 -9.80 13.46 7.33
N VAL A 89 -10.39 14.64 7.50
CA VAL A 89 -9.70 15.91 7.25
C VAL A 89 -8.99 16.33 8.54
N THR A 90 -7.66 16.35 8.53
CA THR A 90 -6.90 16.98 9.62
C THR A 90 -7.04 18.48 9.45
N SER A 91 -7.86 19.11 10.28
CA SER A 91 -8.08 20.55 10.26
C SER A 91 -6.76 21.30 10.54
N GLY A 92 -6.11 21.79 9.49
CA GLY A 92 -5.11 22.86 9.52
C GLY A 92 -3.75 22.54 10.15
N ILE A 93 -2.73 22.38 9.30
CA ILE A 93 -1.36 22.71 9.72
C ILE A 93 -1.31 24.22 9.89
N VAL A 94 -1.23 24.68 11.14
CA VAL A 94 -1.02 26.08 11.49
C VAL A 94 0.48 26.36 11.45
N VAL A 95 1.00 26.81 10.30
CA VAL A 95 2.31 27.45 10.23
C VAL A 95 2.08 28.90 9.78
N GLY A 96 1.83 29.79 10.75
CA GLY A 96 1.59 31.22 10.54
C GLY A 96 0.57 31.82 11.51
N ASN A 97 0.76 33.10 11.88
CA ASN A 97 -0.11 33.84 12.80
C ASN A 97 -1.51 34.07 12.19
N ASN A 98 -2.54 34.20 13.04
CA ASN A 98 -3.98 34.07 12.76
C ASN A 98 -4.61 34.97 11.66
N THR A 99 -3.83 35.74 10.91
CA THR A 99 -4.28 36.58 9.79
C THR A 99 -3.84 36.06 8.42
N ASN A 100 -3.03 34.99 8.34
CA ASN A 100 -2.58 34.42 7.06
C ASN A 100 -2.74 32.89 7.07
N ARG A 101 -3.97 32.41 6.86
CA ARG A 101 -4.23 30.99 6.66
C ARG A 101 -3.65 30.58 5.31
N ILE A 102 -2.55 29.83 5.34
CA ILE A 102 -2.01 29.22 4.12
C ILE A 102 -2.93 28.04 3.77
N ASN A 103 -3.74 28.23 2.74
CA ASN A 103 -4.52 27.16 2.14
C ASN A 103 -3.56 26.23 1.38
N ILE A 104 -3.11 25.15 2.02
CA ILE A 104 -2.09 24.26 1.45
C ILE A 104 -2.52 23.65 0.10
N PRO A 105 -3.79 23.26 -0.11
CA PRO A 105 -4.28 22.89 -1.45
C PRO A 105 -4.02 23.93 -2.55
N GLU A 106 -4.06 25.22 -2.22
CA GLU A 106 -3.83 26.30 -3.18
C GLU A 106 -2.34 26.63 -3.31
N LEU A 107 -1.59 26.57 -2.20
CA LEU A 107 -0.13 26.75 -2.21
C LEU A 107 0.57 25.65 -3.04
N CYS A 108 0.11 24.41 -2.92
CA CYS A 108 0.66 23.25 -3.61
C CYS A 108 -0.20 22.82 -4.80
N ALA A 109 -0.96 23.74 -5.39
CA ALA A 109 -1.80 23.46 -6.54
C ALA A 109 -0.94 22.87 -7.67
N ASP A 110 -1.38 21.74 -8.23
CA ASP A 110 -0.72 21.03 -9.33
C ASP A 110 0.68 20.45 -9.02
N CYS A 111 1.19 20.57 -7.78
CA CYS A 111 2.48 20.01 -7.44
C CYS A 111 2.54 18.47 -7.49
N ALA A 112 1.38 17.80 -7.41
CA ALA A 112 1.32 16.35 -7.55
C ALA A 112 1.64 15.87 -8.97
N SER A 113 1.34 16.66 -10.01
CA SER A 113 1.63 16.32 -11.41
C SER A 113 3.07 16.67 -11.81
N LYS A 114 3.67 17.61 -11.07
CA LYS A 114 5.03 18.12 -11.30
C LYS A 114 6.10 17.35 -10.54
N ALA A 115 5.78 16.80 -9.38
CA ALA A 115 6.75 16.06 -8.57
C ALA A 115 7.40 14.89 -9.33
N GLY A 116 8.73 14.87 -9.40
CA GLY A 116 9.50 13.77 -10.00
C GLY A 116 9.45 13.71 -11.53
N ASN A 117 9.03 14.80 -12.19
CA ASN A 117 9.00 14.92 -13.65
C ASN A 117 10.39 15.16 -14.28
N GLY A 118 11.44 15.30 -13.46
CA GLY A 118 12.83 15.51 -13.89
C GLY A 118 13.22 16.98 -14.12
N ARG A 119 12.30 17.91 -13.86
CA ARG A 119 12.45 19.36 -13.95
C ARG A 119 12.21 19.99 -12.58
N CYS A 120 13.10 20.88 -12.15
CA CYS A 120 12.89 21.65 -10.93
C CYS A 120 11.83 22.74 -11.10
N ASP A 121 10.65 22.50 -10.54
CA ASP A 121 9.52 23.41 -10.39
C ASP A 121 9.56 24.03 -8.97
N LYS A 122 10.25 25.17 -8.86
CA LYS A 122 10.59 25.82 -7.58
C LYS A 122 9.40 26.16 -6.70
N GLU A 123 8.21 26.35 -7.28
CA GLU A 123 6.97 26.54 -6.54
C GLU A 123 6.58 25.31 -5.70
N CYS A 124 7.02 24.12 -6.10
CA CYS A 124 6.77 22.84 -5.44
C CYS A 124 7.93 22.39 -4.53
N ASP A 125 9.06 23.11 -4.51
CA ASP A 125 10.26 22.82 -3.69
C ASP A 125 10.10 23.17 -2.19
N ARG A 126 8.86 23.34 -1.73
CA ARG A 126 8.55 23.57 -0.31
C ARG A 126 8.30 22.24 0.40
N ARG A 127 8.60 22.21 1.69
CA ARG A 127 8.33 21.05 2.56
C ARG A 127 6.87 20.62 2.50
N GLU A 128 5.96 21.59 2.50
CA GLU A 128 4.51 21.36 2.49
C GLU A 128 4.04 20.73 1.16
N CYS A 129 4.80 20.93 0.08
CA CYS A 129 4.48 20.45 -1.27
C CYS A 129 5.30 19.22 -1.69
N GLY A 130 6.10 18.63 -0.78
CA GLY A 130 6.85 17.41 -1.04
C GLY A 130 8.16 17.60 -1.82
N TYR A 131 8.73 18.80 -1.80
CA TYR A 131 10.03 19.14 -2.43
C TYR A 131 10.10 18.79 -3.92
N ASP A 132 9.01 18.98 -4.65
CA ASP A 132 8.94 18.71 -6.09
C ASP A 132 9.39 17.29 -6.48
N GLY A 133 9.13 16.31 -5.62
CA GLY A 133 9.59 14.92 -5.82
C GLY A 133 11.12 14.76 -5.85
N GLY A 134 11.86 15.75 -5.36
CA GLY A 134 13.32 15.78 -5.34
C GLY A 134 13.97 16.33 -6.61
N ASP A 135 13.21 16.89 -7.57
CA ASP A 135 13.76 17.41 -8.82
C ASP A 135 14.57 18.70 -8.65
N CYS A 136 14.27 19.48 -7.62
CA CYS A 136 15.05 20.66 -7.22
C CYS A 136 16.26 20.34 -6.34
N ALA A 137 16.38 19.12 -5.83
CA ALA A 137 17.56 18.68 -5.10
C ALA A 137 18.71 18.42 -6.08
N ASN A 138 19.90 18.94 -5.77
CA ASN A 138 21.11 18.74 -6.57
C ASN A 138 21.30 17.24 -6.86
N LYS A 139 21.31 16.81 -8.13
CA LYS A 139 21.35 15.37 -8.50
C LYS A 139 22.58 14.61 -7.96
N ASP A 140 23.64 15.35 -7.60
CA ASP A 140 24.88 14.85 -6.98
C ASP A 140 24.87 14.85 -5.44
N ARG A 141 23.90 15.53 -4.82
CA ARG A 141 23.64 15.55 -3.36
C ARG A 141 22.14 15.47 -3.08
N ASN A 142 21.44 14.60 -3.79
CA ASN A 142 20.05 14.30 -3.49
C ASN A 142 20.02 13.03 -2.62
N PRO A 143 19.99 13.17 -1.28
CA PRO A 143 19.92 12.02 -0.37
C PRO A 143 18.63 11.22 -0.55
N PHE A 144 17.63 11.78 -1.27
CA PHE A 144 16.35 11.15 -1.53
C PHE A 144 16.29 10.45 -2.89
N LYS A 145 17.39 10.43 -3.66
CA LYS A 145 17.43 9.80 -5.00
C LYS A 145 17.18 8.29 -4.96
N ALA A 146 17.55 7.63 -3.88
CA ALA A 146 17.29 6.20 -3.65
C ALA A 146 15.99 5.95 -2.88
N CYS A 147 15.27 7.01 -2.48
CA CYS A 147 14.04 6.87 -1.73
C CYS A 147 12.88 6.57 -2.66
N THR A 148 12.33 5.36 -2.54
CA THR A 148 11.00 5.01 -3.06
C THR A 148 9.90 5.89 -2.45
N TYR A 149 10.12 6.46 -1.25
CA TYR A 149 9.16 7.24 -0.49
C TYR A 149 9.73 8.60 -0.05
N ALA A 150 9.91 9.53 -0.99
CA ALA A 150 10.54 10.84 -0.75
C ALA A 150 9.94 11.61 0.45
N ARG A 151 8.62 11.52 0.67
CA ARG A 151 7.95 12.17 1.81
C ARG A 151 8.31 11.53 3.16
N TYR A 152 8.40 10.19 3.25
CA TYR A 152 8.81 9.49 4.46
C TYR A 152 10.30 9.74 4.74
N CYS A 153 11.15 9.60 3.72
CA CYS A 153 12.57 9.92 3.85
C CYS A 153 12.81 11.36 4.34
N SER A 154 11.99 12.34 3.93
CA SER A 154 12.12 13.71 4.42
C SER A 154 11.80 13.89 5.92
N GLN A 155 11.08 12.94 6.52
CA GLN A 155 10.73 12.93 7.95
C GLN A 155 11.79 12.22 8.80
N VAL A 156 12.46 11.21 8.25
CA VAL A 156 13.48 10.41 8.96
C VAL A 156 14.92 10.81 8.61
N PHE A 157 15.12 11.66 7.60
CA PHE A 157 16.45 12.14 7.23
C PHE A 157 17.13 12.92 8.37
N ARG A 158 18.26 12.37 8.84
CA ARG A 158 19.07 12.89 9.97
C ARG A 158 18.37 12.87 11.32
N ASP A 159 17.45 11.94 11.55
CA ASP A 159 16.90 11.70 12.89
C ASP A 159 17.87 10.95 13.83
N GLY A 160 19.00 10.46 13.30
CA GLY A 160 20.02 9.73 14.04
C GLY A 160 19.81 8.22 14.06
N VAL A 161 18.81 7.73 13.33
CA VAL A 161 18.48 6.32 13.12
C VAL A 161 18.73 5.98 11.63
N CYS A 162 18.99 4.71 11.34
CA CYS A 162 19.17 4.23 9.97
C CYS A 162 17.85 3.61 9.50
N ASP A 163 17.22 4.20 8.50
CA ASP A 163 15.97 3.73 7.88
C ASP A 163 16.28 3.19 6.47
N GLU A 164 16.15 1.87 6.29
CA GLU A 164 16.41 1.14 5.03
C GLU A 164 15.24 1.19 4.04
#